data_AF-A0A1Q4GA04-F1
#
_entry.id   AF-A0A1Q4GA04-F1
#
_cell.length_a   1.000
_cell.length_b   1.000
_cell.length_c   1.000
_cell.angle_alpha   90.00
_cell.angle_beta   90.00
_cell.angle_gamma   90.00
#
_symmetry.space_group_name_H-M   'P 1'
#
loop_
_entity.id
_entity.type
_entity.pdbx_description
1 polymer ?
#
loop_
_entity_poly.entity_id
_entity_poly.type
_entity_poly.pdbx_seq_one_letter_code
_entity_poly.pdbx_strand_id
1 'polypeptide(L)' 'MIVNTTNSIEGREISRYNDPIAANVVIGTNIFSDIGASYVDFFGGRSTSYEKKMQEMYSSINEMLFEYYSFIIQILKR' A
#
# COMPACT_ATOMS: atom_id res chain seq x y z
N MET A 1 2.37 -2.24 -13.82
CA MET A 1 3.14 -1.07 -13.35
C MET A 1 4.41 -1.59 -12.72
N ILE A 2 5.57 -0.99 -13.01
CA ILE A 2 6.81 -1.35 -12.30
C ILE A 2 6.83 -0.51 -11.02
N VAL A 3 7.00 -1.17 -9.87
CA VAL A 3 7.21 -0.53 -8.57
C VAL A 3 8.56 -1.00 -8.05
N ASN A 4 9.44 -0.07 -7.73
CA ASN A 4 10.76 -0.35 -7.21
C ASN A 4 11.08 0.59 -6.03
N THR A 5 12.01 0.17 -5.20
CA THR A 5 12.55 0.98 -4.09
C THR A 5 13.89 1.63 -4.46
N THR A 6 14.34 1.42 -5.70
CA THR A 6 15.58 2.00 -6.25
C THR A 6 15.29 3.27 -7.04
N ASN A 7 16.30 4.10 -7.22
CA ASN A 7 16.21 5.34 -8.00
C ASN A 7 16.21 5.14 -9.52
N SER A 8 16.52 3.93 -10.01
CA SER A 8 16.59 3.61 -11.44
C SER A 8 16.14 2.18 -11.75
N ILE A 9 15.78 1.94 -13.01
CA ILE A 9 15.48 0.62 -13.55
C ILE A 9 16.55 0.28 -14.59
N GLU A 10 17.27 -0.83 -14.39
CA GLU A 10 18.32 -1.24 -15.32
C GLU A 10 17.76 -1.48 -16.74
N GLY A 11 18.53 -1.05 -17.75
CA GLY A 11 18.15 -1.18 -19.16
C GLY A 11 16.96 -0.31 -19.60
N ARG A 12 16.52 0.65 -18.76
CA ARG A 12 15.45 1.60 -19.11
C ARG A 12 15.84 3.04 -18.78
N GLU A 13 15.54 3.95 -19.69
CA GLU A 13 15.71 5.40 -19.46
C GLU A 13 14.37 6.02 -18.99
N ILE A 14 14.44 6.93 -18.01
CA ILE A 14 13.28 7.65 -17.49
C ILE A 14 13.06 8.89 -18.38
N SER A 15 11.95 8.92 -19.14
CA SER A 15 11.65 10.02 -20.05
C SER A 15 10.99 11.24 -19.40
N ARG A 16 10.39 11.06 -18.22
CA ARG A 16 9.73 12.12 -17.45
C ARG A 16 9.71 11.75 -15.97
N TYR A 17 9.98 12.74 -15.13
CA TYR A 17 9.74 12.67 -13.69
C TYR A 17 8.44 13.42 -13.38
N ASN A 18 7.55 12.77 -12.65
CA ASN A 18 6.31 13.37 -12.16
C ASN A 18 6.51 13.85 -10.72
N ASP A 19 5.64 14.74 -10.25
CA ASP A 19 5.65 15.15 -8.84
C ASP A 19 5.43 13.95 -7.91
N PRO A 20 6.07 13.93 -6.72
CA PRO A 20 5.86 12.86 -5.76
C PRO A 20 4.40 12.77 -5.33
N ILE A 21 3.86 11.56 -5.34
CA ILE A 21 2.54 11.24 -4.80
C ILE A 21 2.67 10.43 -3.51
N ALA A 22 1.78 10.68 -2.56
CA ALA A 22 1.72 9.94 -1.31
C ALA A 22 0.28 9.55 -1.01
N ALA A 23 0.09 8.32 -0.52
CA ALA A 23 -1.17 7.82 0.00
C ALA A 23 -0.95 7.40 1.46
N ASN A 24 -1.91 7.74 2.32
CA ASN A 24 -1.86 7.41 3.74
C ASN A 24 -3.14 6.68 4.12
N VAL A 25 -3.00 5.59 4.86
CA VAL A 25 -4.13 4.84 5.43
C VAL A 25 -3.98 4.85 6.94
N VAL A 26 -5.05 5.20 7.64
CA VAL A 26 -5.10 5.24 9.12
C VAL A 26 -5.95 4.08 9.61
N ILE A 27 -5.42 3.34 10.57
CA ILE A 27 -6.10 2.20 11.20
C ILE A 27 -6.92 2.68 12.39
N GLY A 28 -8.22 2.44 12.36
CA GLY A 28 -9.12 2.70 13.49
C GLY A 28 -9.03 1.66 14.62
N THR A 29 -9.58 2.01 15.77
CA THR A 29 -9.59 1.16 16.99
C THR A 29 -10.28 -0.19 16.81
N ASN A 30 -11.24 -0.32 15.88
CA ASN A 30 -11.92 -1.60 15.58
C ASN A 30 -10.94 -2.70 15.17
N ILE A 31 -9.86 -2.35 14.46
CA ILE A 31 -8.84 -3.31 14.03
C ILE A 31 -8.03 -3.79 15.24
N PHE A 32 -7.70 -2.89 16.16
CA PHE A 32 -7.01 -3.24 17.41
C PHE A 32 -7.87 -4.12 18.30
N SER A 33 -9.18 -3.88 18.35
CA SER A 33 -10.14 -4.74 19.06
C SER A 33 -10.20 -6.15 18.47
N ASP A 34 -10.21 -6.29 17.14
CA ASP A 34 -10.21 -7.61 16.48
C ASP A 34 -8.90 -8.38 16.70
N ILE A 35 -7.77 -7.67 16.71
CA ILE A 35 -6.47 -8.26 17.06
C ILE A 35 -6.44 -8.63 18.56
N GLY A 36 -6.98 -7.76 19.44
CA GLY A 36 -7.12 -7.96 20.89
C GLY A 36 -7.97 -9.18 21.26
N ALA A 37 -9.10 -9.37 20.58
CA ALA A 37 -9.93 -10.56 20.72
C ALA A 37 -9.21 -11.82 20.23
N SER A 38 -8.40 -11.71 19.18
CA SER A 38 -7.58 -12.80 18.63
C SER A 38 -6.33 -13.14 19.47
N TYR A 39 -5.85 -12.23 20.34
CA TYR A 39 -4.71 -12.47 21.23
C TYR A 39 -5.02 -13.49 22.34
N VAL A 40 -6.29 -13.67 22.69
CA VAL A 40 -6.72 -14.63 23.72
C VAL A 40 -6.41 -16.08 23.29
N ASP A 41 -6.32 -16.35 21.98
CA ASP A 41 -6.06 -17.70 21.43
C ASP A 41 -4.58 -17.95 21.06
N PHE A 42 -3.68 -16.97 21.26
CA PHE A 42 -2.37 -16.93 20.59
C PHE A 42 -1.16 -17.25 21.48
N PHE A 43 -1.14 -18.40 22.14
CA PHE A 43 0.14 -19.06 22.44
C PHE A 43 0.55 -19.92 21.23
N GLY A 44 1.12 -19.30 20.18
CA GLY A 44 1.89 -20.03 19.16
C GLY A 44 1.73 -19.61 17.69
N GLY A 45 2.56 -18.66 17.24
CA GLY A 45 3.31 -18.83 15.98
C GLY A 45 2.94 -18.01 14.73
N ARG A 46 1.67 -17.74 14.43
CA ARG A 46 1.25 -16.82 13.34
C ARG A 46 -0.09 -16.12 13.62
N SER A 47 -0.08 -14.82 13.85
CA SER A 47 -1.30 -14.03 14.04
C SER A 47 -1.95 -13.74 12.69
N THR A 48 -2.61 -14.75 12.10
CA THR A 48 -3.27 -14.67 10.79
C THR A 48 -4.21 -13.47 10.66
N SER A 49 -4.86 -13.06 11.75
CA SER A 49 -5.74 -11.88 11.81
C SER A 49 -4.96 -10.57 11.61
N TYR A 50 -3.85 -10.39 12.33
CA TYR A 50 -2.96 -9.24 12.19
C TYR A 50 -2.34 -9.18 10.79
N GLU A 51 -1.76 -10.29 10.32
CA GLU A 51 -1.12 -10.37 9.00
C GLU A 51 -2.12 -10.07 7.88
N LYS A 52 -3.33 -10.61 7.96
CA LYS A 52 -4.41 -10.34 6.99
C LYS A 52 -4.77 -8.87 6.95
N LYS A 53 -4.89 -8.22 8.12
CA LYS A 53 -5.21 -6.79 8.19
C LYS A 53 -4.09 -5.91 7.63
N MET A 54 -2.84 -6.27 7.89
CA MET A 54 -1.68 -5.61 7.27
C MET A 54 -1.72 -5.72 5.76
N GLN A 55 -2.02 -6.91 5.22
CA GLN A 55 -2.19 -7.12 3.78
C GLN A 55 -3.33 -6.29 3.18
N GLU A 56 -4.48 -6.23 3.84
CA GLU A 56 -5.63 -5.40 3.40
C GLU A 56 -5.24 -3.93 3.29
N MET A 57 -4.45 -3.41 4.23
CA MET A 57 -3.94 -2.03 4.15
C MET A 57 -2.96 -1.82 3.01
N TYR A 58 -1.99 -2.72 2.84
CA TYR A 58 -1.04 -2.62 1.73
C TYR A 58 -1.76 -2.65 0.39
N SER A 59 -2.79 -3.47 0.23
CA SER A 59 -3.66 -3.47 -0.96
C SER A 59 -4.34 -2.12 -1.15
N SER A 60 -4.96 -1.60 -0.10
CA SER A 60 -5.68 -0.32 -0.13
C SER A 60 -4.77 0.85 -0.53
N ILE A 61 -3.56 0.91 0.03
CA ILE A 61 -2.56 1.95 -0.32
C ILE A 61 -2.15 1.83 -1.78
N ASN A 62 -1.90 0.61 -2.26
CA ASN A 62 -1.51 0.39 -3.66
C ASN A 62 -2.63 0.77 -4.63
N GLU A 63 -3.89 0.48 -4.30
CA GLU A 63 -5.06 0.88 -5.08
C GLU A 63 -5.18 2.41 -5.14
N MET A 64 -5.07 3.11 -4.01
CA MET A 64 -5.08 4.59 -3.98
C MET A 64 -3.96 5.21 -4.83
N LEU A 65 -2.73 4.68 -4.72
CA LEU A 65 -1.61 5.16 -5.53
C LEU A 65 -1.83 4.93 -7.02
N PHE A 66 -2.43 3.80 -7.39
CA PHE A 66 -2.77 3.49 -8.78
C PHE A 66 -3.84 4.45 -9.34
N GLU A 67 -4.85 4.78 -8.56
CA GLU A 67 -5.87 5.77 -8.93
C GLU A 67 -5.25 7.16 -9.16
N TYR A 68 -4.42 7.63 -8.24
CA TYR A 68 -3.72 8.92 -8.37
C TYR A 68 -2.84 8.97 -9.61
N TYR A 69 -2.06 7.91 -9.86
CA TYR A 69 -1.24 7.81 -11.07
C TYR A 69 -2.07 7.84 -12.35
N SER A 70 -3.18 7.09 -12.38
CA SER A 70 -4.09 7.03 -13.53
C SER A 70 -4.71 8.39 -13.82
N PHE A 71 -5.12 9.11 -12.78
CA PHE A 71 -5.65 10.47 -12.88
C PHE A 71 -4.62 11.45 -13.44
N ILE A 72 -3.38 11.44 -12.92
CA ILE A 72 -2.30 12.31 -13.40
C ILE A 72 -1.99 12.04 -14.88
N ILE A 73 -1.91 10.77 -15.29
CA ILE A 73 -1.71 10.43 -16.70
C ILE A 73 -2.83 10.96 -17.58
N GLN A 74 -4.08 10.88 -17.13
CA GLN A 74 -5.21 11.37 -17.90
C GLN A 74 -5.15 12.90 -18.08
N ILE A 75 -4.71 13.64 -17.07
CA ILE A 75 -4.49 15.09 -17.15
C ILE A 75 -3.33 15.40 -18.12
N LEU A 76 -2.19 14.72 -17.99
CA LEU A 76 -1.00 15.01 -18.80
C LEU A 76 -1.13 14.60 -20.27
N LYS A 77 -2.09 13.72 -20.60
CA LYS A 77 -2.38 13.30 -21.97
C LYS A 77 -3.41 14.20 -22.69
N ARG A 78 -4.04 15.13 -21.96
CA ARG A 78 -4.81 16.22 -22.58
C ARG A 78 -3.87 17.34 -23.00
#